data_AF-A0A2T9ZA74-F1
#
_entry.id   AF-A0A2T9ZA74-F1
#
_cell.length_a   1.000
_cell.length_b   1.000
_cell.length_c   1.000
_cell.angle_alpha   90.00
_cell.angle_beta   90.00
_cell.angle_gamma   90.00
#
_symmetry.space_group_name_H-M   'P 1'
#
loop_
_entity.id
_entity.type
_entity.pdbx_description
1 polymer ?
#
loop_
_entity_poly.entity_id
_entity_poly.type
_entity_poly.pdbx_seq_one_letter_code
_entity_poly.pdbx_strand_id
1 'polypeptide(L)'
;MVLSCSIRFASRSPAFGFEILRGIQPRLYSSSSTASESNTKLSNVDLSNRLLARNTPIKTHSSFRIPFNKRKSFLFDKYERILAETPAILVVQHICLPSDQWTTFRRQLKIECHGAQAIVISSGIASAVVRGTKYENMANLFSGTVFGIYWDSIAASEQHSGSSEGAAGKFDPKISIKKILDLVKANPRLLILGGCVENSLLTPEMLVEYTNTPNIDQLQAEVVGLLQQPVSSLVRSLENIPSRLVDVLEQKSAQ
;
A
#
# COMPACT_ATOMS: atom_id res chain seq x y z
N MET A 1 50.31 -34.51 5.66
CA MET A 1 50.28 -35.19 4.34
C MET A 1 49.24 -34.48 3.50
N VAL A 2 49.67 -33.49 2.73
CA VAL A 2 48.84 -32.54 1.98
C VAL A 2 48.60 -33.13 0.60
N LEU A 3 47.37 -33.48 0.27
CA LEU A 3 47.01 -33.93 -1.08
C LEU A 3 46.37 -32.77 -1.85
N SER A 4 47.25 -32.06 -2.56
CA SER A 4 46.91 -31.12 -3.62
C SER A 4 46.34 -31.90 -4.81
N CYS A 5 45.10 -31.61 -5.20
CA CYS A 5 44.50 -32.14 -6.43
C CYS A 5 44.19 -30.97 -7.36
N SER A 6 45.08 -30.80 -8.35
CA SER A 6 45.04 -29.80 -9.41
C SER A 6 44.40 -30.41 -10.64
N ILE A 7 43.26 -29.87 -11.11
CA ILE A 7 42.61 -30.35 -12.36
C ILE A 7 42.16 -29.16 -13.23
N ARG A 8 43.05 -28.86 -14.18
CA ARG A 8 42.93 -28.42 -15.59
C ARG A 8 41.69 -27.62 -16.04
N PHE A 9 41.99 -26.38 -16.43
CA PHE A 9 41.24 -25.52 -17.34
C PHE A 9 41.22 -26.12 -18.76
N ALA A 10 40.05 -26.23 -19.38
CA ALA A 10 39.91 -26.52 -20.81
C ALA A 10 38.90 -25.54 -21.42
N SER A 11 39.44 -24.58 -22.18
CA SER A 11 38.68 -23.63 -22.99
C SER A 11 38.25 -24.29 -24.31
N ARG A 12 36.95 -24.25 -24.62
CA ARG A 12 36.43 -24.52 -25.97
C ARG A 12 35.23 -23.62 -26.25
N SER A 13 35.43 -22.60 -27.09
CA SER A 13 34.35 -22.03 -27.94
C SER A 13 34.02 -23.03 -29.06
N PRO A 14 32.80 -22.98 -29.65
CA PRO A 14 32.71 -22.27 -30.93
C PRO A 14 31.34 -21.63 -31.26
N ALA A 15 31.41 -20.78 -32.30
CA ALA A 15 30.41 -20.53 -33.35
C ALA A 15 29.28 -19.52 -33.08
N PHE A 16 29.63 -18.26 -33.36
CA PHE A 16 28.76 -17.28 -34.01
C PHE A 16 28.12 -17.89 -35.28
N GLY A 17 26.80 -17.84 -35.37
CA GLY A 17 26.01 -18.16 -36.56
C GLY A 17 25.11 -16.97 -36.91
N PHE A 18 25.49 -16.26 -37.95
CA PHE A 18 24.84 -15.09 -38.52
C PHE A 18 23.79 -15.59 -39.53
N GLU A 19 22.51 -15.25 -39.38
CA GLU A 19 21.52 -15.49 -40.44
C GLU A 19 20.74 -14.22 -40.77
N ILE A 20 20.78 -13.91 -42.07
CA ILE A 20 20.45 -12.63 -42.69
C ILE A 20 19.03 -12.69 -43.24
N LEU A 21 18.30 -11.60 -43.00
CA LEU A 21 17.10 -11.11 -43.67
C LEU A 21 16.91 -11.56 -45.13
N ARG A 22 15.77 -12.18 -45.45
CA ARG A 22 15.02 -11.96 -46.70
C ARG A 22 13.53 -12.29 -46.50
N GLY A 23 12.66 -11.33 -46.82
CA GLY A 23 11.22 -11.57 -46.89
C GLY A 23 10.39 -10.30 -46.84
N ILE A 24 10.37 -9.56 -47.95
CA ILE A 24 9.66 -8.30 -48.15
C ILE A 24 8.14 -8.52 -48.20
N GLN A 25 7.45 -7.76 -47.34
CA GLN A 25 6.05 -7.26 -47.24
C GLN A 25 5.05 -7.52 -48.41
N PRO A 26 3.73 -7.47 -48.14
CA PRO A 26 3.06 -6.18 -48.27
C PRO A 26 2.03 -5.82 -47.18
N ARG A 27 1.97 -4.51 -46.93
CA ARG A 27 0.89 -3.74 -46.31
C ARG A 27 -0.50 -4.19 -46.79
N LEU A 28 -1.44 -4.27 -45.85
CA LEU A 28 -2.82 -3.85 -46.09
C LEU A 28 -3.24 -2.88 -44.99
N TYR A 29 -3.59 -1.67 -45.42
CA TYR A 29 -4.29 -0.65 -44.64
C TYR A 29 -5.77 -0.84 -44.98
N SER A 30 -6.62 -1.13 -43.99
CA SER A 30 -8.06 -0.93 -44.13
C SER A 30 -8.64 -0.51 -42.78
N SER A 31 -9.03 0.75 -42.71
CA SER A 31 -9.88 1.32 -41.67
C SER A 31 -11.32 0.88 -41.88
N SER A 32 -11.98 0.38 -40.83
CA SER A 32 -13.41 0.62 -40.61
C SER A 32 -13.80 0.30 -39.17
N SER A 33 -14.47 1.29 -38.57
CA SER A 33 -15.17 1.30 -37.30
C SER A 33 -16.29 0.27 -37.17
N THR A 34 -16.71 0.06 -35.92
CA THR A 34 -18.04 -0.33 -35.39
C THR A 34 -18.24 -1.76 -34.85
N ALA A 35 -18.93 -1.77 -33.70
CA ALA A 35 -19.75 -2.83 -33.12
C ALA A 35 -19.07 -3.97 -32.33
N SER A 36 -19.08 -3.77 -31.01
CA SER A 36 -19.65 -4.64 -29.97
C SER A 36 -20.20 -6.03 -30.34
N GLU A 37 -20.02 -6.92 -29.34
CA GLU A 37 -20.65 -8.24 -29.08
C GLU A 37 -19.75 -9.44 -29.41
N SER A 38 -19.64 -10.48 -28.60
CA SER A 38 -20.07 -10.77 -27.24
C SER A 38 -19.29 -12.03 -26.81
N ASN A 39 -19.16 -12.20 -25.51
CA ASN A 39 -18.48 -13.28 -24.79
C ASN A 39 -18.49 -14.67 -25.44
N THR A 40 -17.32 -15.34 -25.45
CA THR A 40 -17.12 -16.71 -24.94
C THR A 40 -15.66 -17.12 -25.07
N LYS A 41 -14.83 -16.74 -24.08
CA LYS A 41 -13.57 -17.42 -23.68
C LYS A 41 -13.00 -16.71 -22.44
N LEU A 42 -13.70 -16.85 -21.32
CA LEU A 42 -13.18 -16.51 -19.99
C LEU A 42 -12.43 -17.74 -19.44
N SER A 43 -11.15 -17.87 -19.78
CA SER A 43 -10.21 -18.73 -19.07
C SER A 43 -8.79 -18.24 -19.34
N ASN A 44 -8.13 -17.71 -18.30
CA ASN A 44 -6.76 -17.15 -18.26
C ASN A 44 -6.59 -15.69 -18.70
N VAL A 45 -7.32 -14.77 -18.09
CA VAL A 45 -6.90 -13.36 -18.01
C VAL A 45 -6.16 -13.17 -16.67
N ASP A 46 -4.84 -13.24 -16.74
CA ASP A 46 -3.84 -12.52 -15.93
C ASP A 46 -3.66 -12.82 -14.43
N LEU A 47 -3.26 -14.05 -14.08
CA LEU A 47 -2.57 -14.30 -12.80
C LEU A 47 -1.21 -13.56 -12.71
N SER A 48 -0.59 -13.29 -13.85
CA SER A 48 0.71 -12.63 -14.00
C SER A 48 0.69 -11.12 -13.71
N ASN A 49 -0.45 -10.44 -13.93
CA ASN A 49 -0.55 -8.99 -13.73
C ASN A 49 -0.81 -8.58 -12.26
N ARG A 50 -1.06 -9.55 -11.37
CA ARG A 50 -1.16 -9.33 -9.92
C ARG A 50 0.15 -9.60 -9.17
N LEU A 51 1.23 -9.97 -9.86
CA LEU A 51 2.52 -10.28 -9.23
C LEU A 51 3.34 -9.00 -9.07
N LEU A 52 4.16 -8.94 -8.02
CA LEU A 52 4.98 -7.77 -7.74
C LEU A 52 6.08 -7.65 -8.81
N ALA A 53 6.28 -6.44 -9.34
CA ALA A 53 7.41 -6.17 -10.23
C ALA A 53 8.72 -6.38 -9.47
N ARG A 54 9.54 -7.33 -9.91
CA ARG A 54 10.82 -7.67 -9.28
C ARG A 54 12.00 -7.28 -10.16
N ASN A 55 13.03 -6.71 -9.53
CA ASN A 55 14.33 -6.48 -10.16
C ASN A 55 15.20 -7.76 -10.22
N THR A 56 14.88 -8.76 -9.37
CA THR A 56 15.64 -9.99 -9.22
C THR A 56 14.74 -11.21 -9.40
N PRO A 57 15.26 -12.29 -10.00
CA PRO A 57 14.48 -13.49 -10.22
C PRO A 57 14.17 -14.20 -8.90
N ILE A 58 13.01 -14.85 -8.85
CA ILE A 58 12.55 -15.62 -7.69
C ILE A 58 13.54 -16.76 -7.43
N LYS A 59 13.96 -16.90 -6.18
CA LYS A 59 14.78 -18.06 -5.77
C LYS A 59 13.90 -19.30 -5.73
N THR A 60 14.25 -20.30 -6.52
CA THR A 60 13.60 -21.62 -6.53
C THR A 60 14.35 -22.66 -5.70
N HIS A 61 15.65 -22.43 -5.49
CA HIS A 61 16.54 -23.31 -4.74
C HIS A 61 17.06 -22.65 -3.46
N SER A 62 17.29 -23.48 -2.44
CA SER A 62 18.01 -23.11 -1.23
C SER A 62 19.53 -23.00 -1.49
N SER A 63 20.29 -22.54 -0.49
CA SER A 63 21.77 -22.50 -0.54
C SER A 63 22.40 -23.85 -0.87
N PHE A 64 21.72 -24.95 -0.57
CA PHE A 64 22.18 -26.33 -0.85
C PHE A 64 21.71 -26.84 -2.20
N ARG A 65 21.21 -25.97 -3.09
CA ARG A 65 20.65 -26.31 -4.41
C ARG A 65 19.41 -27.22 -4.36
N ILE A 66 18.88 -27.51 -3.17
CA ILE A 66 17.64 -28.26 -2.95
C ILE A 66 16.44 -27.34 -3.25
N PRO A 67 15.41 -27.80 -3.99
CA PRO A 67 14.21 -27.01 -4.24
C PRO A 67 13.41 -26.76 -2.96
N PHE A 68 12.67 -25.65 -2.92
CA PHE A 68 11.81 -25.35 -1.77
C PHE A 68 10.63 -26.33 -1.64
N ASN A 69 10.25 -26.64 -0.40
CA ASN A 69 9.07 -27.44 -0.11
C ASN A 69 7.80 -26.70 -0.57
N LYS A 70 6.81 -27.44 -1.10
CA LYS A 70 5.49 -26.95 -1.52
C LYS A 70 4.85 -25.99 -0.51
N ARG A 71 4.95 -26.26 0.80
CA ARG A 71 4.39 -25.38 1.85
C ARG A 71 5.03 -23.98 1.84
N LYS A 72 6.35 -23.90 1.65
CA LYS A 72 7.06 -22.61 1.62
C LYS A 72 6.72 -21.84 0.34
N SER A 73 6.65 -22.53 -0.79
CA SER A 73 6.21 -21.93 -2.07
C SER A 73 4.78 -21.39 -1.96
N PHE A 74 3.86 -22.16 -1.37
CA PHE A 74 2.48 -21.69 -1.13
C PHE A 74 2.41 -20.43 -0.26
N LEU A 75 3.20 -20.37 0.82
CA LEU A 75 3.25 -19.18 1.68
C LEU A 75 3.88 -17.98 0.96
N PHE A 76 4.87 -18.22 0.11
CA PHE A 76 5.49 -17.20 -0.73
C PHE A 76 4.44 -16.59 -1.67
N ASP A 77 3.70 -17.42 -2.40
CA ASP A 77 2.63 -16.98 -3.30
C ASP A 77 1.53 -16.22 -2.54
N LYS A 78 1.16 -16.69 -1.34
CA LYS A 78 0.17 -16.03 -0.49
C LYS A 78 0.62 -14.62 -0.09
N TYR A 79 1.84 -14.47 0.39
CA TYR A 79 2.37 -13.17 0.80
C TYR A 79 2.55 -12.23 -0.40
N GLU A 80 2.94 -12.75 -1.56
CA GLU A 80 3.01 -11.96 -2.79
C GLU A 80 1.65 -11.40 -3.18
N ARG A 81 0.59 -12.22 -3.12
CA ARG A 81 -0.79 -11.77 -3.36
C ARG A 81 -1.22 -10.70 -2.38
N ILE A 82 -0.97 -10.91 -1.08
CA ILE A 82 -1.31 -9.92 -0.04
C ILE A 82 -0.60 -8.59 -0.33
N LEU A 83 0.69 -8.61 -0.65
CA LEU A 83 1.45 -7.40 -0.94
C LEU A 83 1.01 -6.67 -2.22
N ALA A 84 0.45 -7.39 -3.20
CA ALA A 84 0.00 -6.81 -4.45
C ALA A 84 -1.44 -6.28 -4.39
N GLU A 85 -2.32 -6.96 -3.64
CA GLU A 85 -3.74 -6.64 -3.53
C GLU A 85 -4.01 -5.59 -2.45
N THR A 86 -3.22 -5.61 -1.38
CA THR A 86 -3.46 -4.77 -0.22
C THR A 86 -2.88 -3.36 -0.40
N PRO A 87 -3.68 -2.28 -0.21
CA PRO A 87 -3.18 -0.91 -0.24
C PRO A 87 -2.11 -0.60 0.82
N ALA A 88 -2.16 -1.28 1.98
CA ALA A 88 -1.07 -1.24 2.96
C ALA A 88 -1.08 -2.25 4.12
N ILE A 89 0.08 -2.38 4.75
CA ILE A 89 0.40 -3.52 5.62
C ILE A 89 1.10 -2.99 6.85
N LEU A 90 0.64 -3.43 8.01
CA LEU A 90 1.27 -3.14 9.29
C LEU A 90 1.92 -4.38 9.86
N VAL A 91 3.10 -4.18 10.42
CA VAL A 91 3.94 -5.22 11.00
C VAL A 91 4.01 -4.99 12.50
N VAL A 92 3.45 -5.92 13.25
CA VAL A 92 3.29 -5.80 14.70
C VAL A 92 4.00 -6.98 15.36
N GLN A 93 4.81 -6.67 16.35
CA GLN A 93 5.40 -7.66 17.23
C GLN A 93 4.44 -7.95 18.38
N HIS A 94 4.33 -9.21 18.76
CA HIS A 94 3.60 -9.62 19.94
C HIS A 94 4.53 -10.39 20.88
N ILE A 95 4.29 -10.21 22.18
CA ILE A 95 4.95 -10.96 23.24
C ILE A 95 3.90 -11.91 23.83
N CYS A 96 4.02 -13.20 23.54
CA CYS A 96 3.26 -14.29 24.17
C CYS A 96 1.78 -13.96 24.48
N LEU A 97 1.01 -13.60 23.45
CA LEU A 97 -0.40 -13.29 23.60
C LEU A 97 -1.22 -14.60 23.74
N PRO A 98 -2.07 -14.76 24.78
CA PRO A 98 -2.92 -15.93 24.95
C PRO A 98 -4.00 -16.01 23.87
N SER A 99 -4.56 -17.22 23.66
CA SER A 99 -5.57 -17.52 22.63
C SER A 99 -6.81 -16.63 22.71
N ASP A 100 -7.22 -16.27 23.93
CA ASP A 100 -8.44 -15.52 24.16
C ASP A 100 -8.26 -14.07 23.72
N GLN A 101 -7.12 -13.47 24.10
CA GLN A 101 -6.73 -12.14 23.66
C GLN A 101 -6.56 -12.09 22.14
N TRP A 102 -6.02 -13.13 21.50
CA TRP A 102 -5.96 -13.23 20.04
C TRP A 102 -7.33 -13.25 19.38
N THR A 103 -8.28 -13.99 19.96
CA THR A 103 -9.64 -14.12 19.43
C THR A 103 -10.38 -12.79 19.53
N THR A 104 -10.26 -12.11 20.67
CA THR A 104 -10.82 -10.76 20.87
C THR A 104 -10.18 -9.75 19.92
N PHE A 105 -8.85 -9.76 19.81
CA PHE A 105 -8.12 -8.86 18.91
C PHE A 105 -8.53 -9.04 17.45
N ARG A 106 -8.63 -10.29 16.96
CA ARG A 106 -9.11 -10.58 15.60
C ARG A 106 -10.56 -10.15 15.37
N ARG A 107 -11.40 -10.17 16.41
CA ARG A 107 -12.77 -9.68 16.33
C ARG A 107 -12.81 -8.15 16.25
N GLN A 108 -12.04 -7.48 17.10
CA GLN A 108 -11.90 -6.02 17.09
C GLN A 108 -11.35 -5.50 15.77
N LEU A 109 -10.32 -6.14 15.21
CA LEU A 109 -9.80 -5.78 13.89
C LEU A 109 -10.87 -5.85 12.79
N LYS A 110 -11.76 -6.85 12.83
CA LYS A 110 -12.85 -6.96 11.85
C LYS A 110 -13.91 -5.86 12.02
N ILE A 111 -14.32 -5.59 13.26
CA ILE A 111 -15.41 -4.66 13.57
C ILE A 111 -14.95 -3.22 13.43
N GLU A 112 -13.83 -2.87 14.06
CA GLU A 112 -13.39 -1.49 14.18
C GLU A 112 -12.61 -1.05 12.94
N CYS A 113 -11.78 -1.94 12.37
CA CYS A 113 -10.82 -1.63 11.31
C CYS A 113 -11.26 -2.16 9.95
N HIS A 114 -12.50 -1.88 9.53
CA HIS A 114 -13.02 -2.14 8.17
C HIS A 114 -12.66 -3.53 7.60
N GLY A 115 -12.75 -4.59 8.42
CA GLY A 115 -12.49 -5.96 7.99
C GLY A 115 -11.01 -6.39 7.92
N ALA A 116 -10.08 -5.69 8.57
CA ALA A 116 -8.66 -6.04 8.56
C ALA A 116 -8.39 -7.47 9.07
N GLN A 117 -7.44 -8.15 8.42
CA GLN A 117 -7.04 -9.53 8.76
C GLN A 117 -5.64 -9.57 9.34
N ALA A 118 -5.47 -10.36 10.42
CA ALA A 118 -4.18 -10.60 11.05
C ALA A 118 -3.65 -12.00 10.70
N ILE A 119 -2.43 -12.07 10.19
CA ILE A 119 -1.70 -13.31 9.90
C ILE A 119 -0.37 -13.34 10.62
N VAL A 120 0.03 -14.52 11.09
CA VAL A 120 1.38 -14.69 11.60
C VAL A 120 2.36 -14.76 10.43
N ILE A 121 3.42 -13.96 10.49
CA ILE A 121 4.39 -13.87 9.42
C ILE A 121 5.54 -14.83 9.67
N SER A 122 5.87 -15.64 8.67
CA SER A 122 7.13 -16.38 8.66
C SER A 122 8.24 -15.45 8.14
N SER A 123 9.12 -15.03 9.05
CA SER A 123 10.16 -14.01 8.81
C SER A 123 11.02 -14.31 7.58
N GLY A 124 11.52 -15.54 7.44
CA GLY A 124 12.37 -15.92 6.32
C GLY A 124 11.66 -15.89 4.96
N ILE A 125 10.37 -16.24 4.92
CA ILE A 125 9.58 -16.25 3.67
C ILE A 125 9.17 -14.82 3.31
N ALA A 126 8.68 -14.04 4.28
CA ALA A 126 8.34 -12.63 4.03
C ALA A 126 9.56 -11.82 3.59
N SER A 127 10.71 -12.04 4.23
CA SER A 127 11.99 -11.45 3.81
C SER A 127 12.44 -11.92 2.43
N ALA A 128 11.97 -13.07 1.93
CA ALA A 128 12.27 -13.53 0.58
C ALA A 128 11.33 -12.89 -0.46
N VAL A 129 10.06 -12.70 -0.12
CA VAL A 129 9.05 -12.08 -1.01
C VAL A 129 9.37 -10.61 -1.28
N VAL A 130 9.84 -9.92 -0.24
CA VAL A 130 10.17 -8.49 -0.28
C VAL A 130 11.48 -8.21 -1.04
N ARG A 131 12.39 -9.18 -1.12
CA ARG A 131 13.64 -9.02 -1.89
C ARG A 131 13.33 -8.74 -3.36
N GLY A 132 13.98 -7.72 -3.89
CA GLY A 132 13.84 -7.30 -5.27
C GLY A 132 12.57 -6.54 -5.60
N THR A 133 11.76 -6.21 -4.60
CA THR A 133 10.56 -5.38 -4.76
C THR A 133 10.83 -3.97 -4.26
N LYS A 134 9.87 -3.06 -4.44
CA LYS A 134 9.95 -1.70 -3.88
C LYS A 134 10.09 -1.66 -2.35
N TYR A 135 9.78 -2.77 -1.68
CA TYR A 135 9.68 -2.83 -0.22
C TYR A 135 10.93 -3.37 0.48
N GLU A 136 12.09 -3.47 -0.18
CA GLU A 136 13.30 -4.10 0.38
C GLU A 136 13.64 -3.65 1.82
N ASN A 137 13.46 -2.36 2.11
CA ASN A 137 13.72 -1.77 3.43
C ASN A 137 12.84 -2.34 4.55
N MET A 138 11.68 -2.92 4.23
CA MET A 138 10.75 -3.53 5.19
C MET A 138 11.26 -4.88 5.72
N ALA A 139 12.23 -5.52 5.06
CA ALA A 139 12.70 -6.85 5.46
C ALA A 139 13.19 -6.90 6.93
N ASN A 140 13.73 -5.79 7.45
CA ASN A 140 14.22 -5.68 8.82
C ASN A 140 13.09 -5.74 9.86
N LEU A 141 11.86 -5.35 9.50
CA LEU A 141 10.71 -5.38 10.41
C LEU A 141 10.23 -6.81 10.70
N PHE A 142 10.60 -7.79 9.88
CA PHE A 142 10.19 -9.18 10.07
C PHE A 142 11.12 -9.97 11.01
N SER A 143 12.09 -9.32 11.64
CA SER A 143 12.94 -9.98 12.63
C SER A 143 12.17 -10.17 13.94
N GLY A 144 12.01 -11.42 14.38
CA GLY A 144 11.34 -11.77 15.64
C GLY A 144 9.91 -12.30 15.51
N THR A 145 9.15 -12.23 16.61
CA THR A 145 7.78 -12.77 16.74
C THR A 145 6.74 -11.79 16.20
N VAL A 146 6.56 -11.83 14.89
CA VAL A 146 5.83 -10.80 14.16
C VAL A 146 4.57 -11.36 13.50
N PHE A 147 3.53 -10.54 13.48
CA PHE A 147 2.33 -10.76 12.68
C PHE A 147 2.06 -9.55 11.79
N GLY A 148 1.46 -9.82 10.63
CA GLY A 148 1.05 -8.83 9.66
C GLY A 148 -0.43 -8.57 9.78
N ILE A 149 -0.78 -7.30 9.81
CA ILE A 149 -2.14 -6.84 9.58
C ILE A 149 -2.18 -6.30 8.16
N TYR A 150 -3.09 -6.83 7.37
CA TYR A 150 -3.33 -6.37 6.01
C TYR A 150 -4.82 -6.20 5.81
N TRP A 151 -5.18 -5.43 4.81
CA TRP A 151 -6.57 -5.22 4.42
C TRP A 151 -6.77 -5.71 3.00
N ASP A 152 -7.92 -6.32 2.79
CA ASP A 152 -8.29 -6.77 1.46
C ASP A 152 -8.95 -5.60 0.71
N SER A 153 -8.52 -5.38 -0.53
CA SER A 153 -9.10 -4.32 -1.39
C SER A 153 -10.59 -4.55 -1.66
N ILE A 154 -11.04 -5.81 -1.58
CA ILE A 154 -12.43 -6.22 -1.81
C ILE A 154 -13.29 -6.03 -0.55
N ALA A 155 -12.73 -6.19 0.65
CA ALA A 155 -13.46 -5.97 1.90
C ALA A 155 -13.70 -4.47 2.19
N ALA A 156 -12.97 -3.59 1.51
CA ALA A 156 -13.06 -2.15 1.68
C ALA A 156 -14.19 -1.47 0.88
N SER A 157 -14.87 -2.19 -0.02
CA SER A 157 -15.91 -1.60 -0.88
C SER A 157 -17.29 -1.48 -0.24
N GLU A 158 -17.54 -2.06 0.94
CA GLU A 158 -18.91 -2.21 1.47
C GLU A 158 -19.30 -1.30 2.63
N GLN A 159 -18.38 -0.56 3.27
CA GLN A 159 -18.72 0.13 4.53
C GLN A 159 -18.23 1.58 4.63
N HIS A 160 -18.77 2.46 3.78
CA HIS A 160 -19.29 3.78 4.19
C HIS A 160 -20.07 4.42 3.02
N SER A 161 -21.35 4.08 2.91
CA SER A 161 -22.35 4.95 2.27
C SER A 161 -22.73 6.03 3.28
N GLY A 162 -21.99 7.15 3.28
CA GLY A 162 -22.21 8.29 4.17
C GLY A 162 -21.43 9.52 3.75
N SER A 163 -21.99 10.26 2.79
CA SER A 163 -21.75 11.68 2.45
C SER A 163 -20.35 12.30 2.72
N SER A 164 -19.45 12.15 1.74
CA SER A 164 -18.87 13.33 1.07
C SER A 164 -18.75 12.99 -0.41
N GLU A 165 -19.53 13.72 -1.19
CA GLU A 165 -19.73 13.51 -2.61
C GLU A 165 -18.45 13.93 -3.34
N GLY A 166 -17.59 12.93 -3.60
CA GLY A 166 -16.30 13.14 -4.26
C GLY A 166 -15.41 11.92 -4.45
N ALA A 167 -15.75 10.71 -3.95
CA ALA A 167 -15.20 9.43 -4.43
C ALA A 167 -15.91 8.24 -3.74
N ALA A 168 -17.01 7.79 -4.31
CA ALA A 168 -17.66 6.54 -3.90
C ALA A 168 -16.67 5.36 -4.07
N GLY A 169 -16.26 4.75 -2.95
CA GLY A 169 -15.50 3.49 -2.94
C GLY A 169 -14.00 3.57 -2.60
N LYS A 170 -13.52 4.65 -1.97
CA LYS A 170 -12.10 4.73 -1.58
C LYS A 170 -11.88 4.30 -0.12
N PHE A 171 -11.12 3.22 0.06
CA PHE A 171 -10.58 2.83 1.36
C PHE A 171 -9.64 3.91 1.88
N ASP A 172 -9.92 4.44 3.08
CA ASP A 172 -9.03 5.39 3.75
C ASP A 172 -8.09 4.64 4.73
N PRO A 173 -6.83 4.39 4.35
CA PRO A 173 -5.88 3.69 5.22
C PRO A 173 -5.61 4.45 6.52
N LYS A 174 -5.69 5.79 6.49
CA LYS A 174 -5.42 6.68 7.63
C LYS A 174 -6.32 6.40 8.84
N ILE A 175 -7.63 6.28 8.60
CA ILE A 175 -8.63 6.06 9.66
C ILE A 175 -8.45 4.67 10.26
N SER A 176 -8.19 3.67 9.41
CA SER A 176 -7.93 2.29 9.85
C SER A 176 -6.67 2.21 10.71
N ILE A 177 -5.59 2.88 10.31
CA ILE A 177 -4.33 2.92 11.04
C ILE A 177 -4.50 3.57 12.43
N LYS A 178 -5.29 4.65 12.55
CA LYS A 178 -5.63 5.26 13.85
C LYS A 178 -6.21 4.24 14.83
N LYS A 179 -7.26 3.54 14.39
CA LYS A 179 -7.94 2.56 15.22
C LYS A 179 -7.02 1.42 15.63
N ILE A 180 -6.16 0.95 14.71
CA ILE A 180 -5.16 -0.08 15.03
C ILE A 180 -4.17 0.43 16.07
N LEU A 181 -3.72 1.68 15.95
CA LEU A 181 -2.81 2.29 16.91
C LEU A 181 -3.44 2.35 18.31
N ASP A 182 -4.72 2.73 18.40
CA ASP A 182 -5.45 2.78 19.66
C ASP A 182 -5.66 1.37 20.25
N LEU A 183 -5.97 0.38 19.41
CA LEU A 183 -6.07 -1.02 19.80
C LEU A 183 -4.74 -1.60 20.31
N VAL A 184 -3.63 -1.22 19.69
CA VAL A 184 -2.30 -1.65 20.15
C VAL A 184 -1.95 -0.96 21.47
N LYS A 185 -2.20 0.35 21.61
CA LYS A 185 -1.96 1.07 22.87
C LYS A 185 -2.78 0.52 24.03
N ALA A 186 -4.01 0.05 23.79
CA ALA A 186 -4.84 -0.59 24.80
C ALA A 186 -4.23 -1.90 25.33
N ASN A 187 -3.35 -2.56 24.56
CA ASN A 187 -2.77 -3.86 24.87
C ASN A 187 -1.24 -3.77 25.05
N PRO A 188 -0.71 -3.85 26.28
CA PRO A 188 0.74 -3.67 26.54
C PRO A 188 1.63 -4.79 25.96
N ARG A 189 1.05 -5.88 25.46
CA ARG A 189 1.76 -7.03 24.86
C ARG A 189 1.96 -6.91 23.34
N LEU A 190 1.39 -5.89 22.73
CA LEU A 190 1.47 -5.61 21.31
C LEU A 190 2.36 -4.37 21.09
N LEU A 191 3.30 -4.48 20.15
CA LEU A 191 4.22 -3.41 19.80
C LEU A 191 4.25 -3.22 18.29
N ILE A 192 4.00 -2.00 17.83
CA ILE A 192 4.07 -1.68 16.40
C ILE A 192 5.54 -1.46 16.04
N LEU A 193 6.07 -2.27 15.11
CA LEU A 193 7.41 -2.07 14.57
C LEU A 193 7.41 -1.07 13.41
N GLY A 194 6.32 -1.06 12.65
CA GLY A 194 6.13 -0.18 11.50
C GLY A 194 5.22 -0.82 10.47
N GLY A 195 5.15 -0.21 9.29
CA GLY A 195 4.36 -0.74 8.18
C GLY A 195 4.67 -0.03 6.89
N CYS A 196 4.06 -0.51 5.82
CA CYS A 196 4.12 0.15 4.53
C CYS A 196 2.74 0.73 4.21
N VAL A 197 2.69 2.01 3.79
CA VAL A 197 1.51 2.74 3.32
C VAL A 197 1.74 3.26 1.90
N GLU A 198 0.96 2.78 0.92
CA GLU A 198 0.96 3.33 -0.46
C GLU A 198 2.36 3.47 -1.08
N ASN A 199 3.26 2.50 -0.83
CA ASN A 199 4.68 2.47 -1.22
C ASN A 199 5.70 3.13 -0.27
N SER A 200 5.27 3.84 0.77
CA SER A 200 6.16 4.43 1.77
C SER A 200 6.32 3.53 3.00
N LEU A 201 7.51 3.50 3.61
CA LEU A 201 7.78 2.79 4.86
C LEU A 201 7.60 3.73 6.05
N LEU A 202 6.72 3.38 6.98
CA LEU A 202 6.41 4.17 8.17
C LEU A 202 6.89 3.44 9.43
N THR A 203 7.61 4.18 10.28
CA THR A 203 7.97 3.80 11.66
C THR A 203 6.80 4.13 12.60
N PRO A 204 6.76 3.61 13.83
CA PRO A 204 5.68 3.93 14.77
C PRO A 204 5.51 5.44 15.02
N GLU A 205 6.60 6.20 15.06
CA GLU A 205 6.56 7.67 15.22
C GLU A 205 5.92 8.35 14.00
N MET A 206 6.42 8.04 12.81
CA MET A 206 5.84 8.53 11.55
C MET A 206 4.38 8.09 11.38
N LEU A 207 3.99 6.96 11.96
CA LEU A 207 2.61 6.48 11.93
C LEU A 207 1.68 7.40 12.74
N VAL A 208 2.12 7.88 13.91
CA VAL A 208 1.35 8.85 14.70
C VAL A 208 1.19 10.16 13.92
N GLU A 209 2.25 10.67 13.33
CA GLU A 209 2.22 11.89 12.51
C GLU A 209 1.29 11.73 11.29
N TYR A 210 1.40 10.59 10.61
CA TYR A 210 0.55 10.22 9.49
C TYR A 210 -0.93 10.18 9.88
N THR A 211 -1.23 9.69 11.08
CA THR A 211 -2.59 9.71 11.59
C THR A 211 -3.06 11.12 11.94
N ASN A 212 -2.24 11.94 12.57
CA ASN A 212 -2.64 13.30 12.93
C ASN A 212 -2.97 14.16 11.70
N THR A 213 -2.37 13.85 10.56
CA THR A 213 -2.70 14.49 9.28
C THR A 213 -4.16 14.20 8.88
N PRO A 214 -5.02 15.22 8.71
CA PRO A 214 -6.43 15.02 8.36
C PRO A 214 -6.63 14.44 6.94
N ASN A 215 -7.88 14.05 6.63
CA ASN A 215 -8.22 13.51 5.31
C ASN A 215 -8.08 14.59 4.23
N ILE A 216 -7.96 14.21 2.96
CA ILE A 216 -7.72 15.14 1.87
C ILE A 216 -8.84 16.18 1.75
N ASP A 217 -10.09 15.78 1.97
CA ASP A 217 -11.24 16.68 1.94
C ASP A 217 -11.21 17.65 3.13
N GLN A 218 -10.79 17.16 4.31
CA GLN A 218 -10.62 17.99 5.50
C GLN A 218 -9.46 18.98 5.33
N LEU A 219 -8.35 18.57 4.72
CA LEU A 219 -7.22 19.44 4.39
C LEU A 219 -7.62 20.53 3.39
N GLN A 220 -8.40 20.18 2.37
CA GLN A 220 -8.92 21.15 1.42
C GLN A 220 -9.86 22.14 2.10
N ALA A 221 -10.77 21.66 2.95
CA ALA A 221 -11.65 22.51 3.73
C ALA A 221 -10.88 23.43 4.71
N GLU A 222 -9.82 22.93 5.34
CA GLU A 222 -8.96 23.71 6.23
C GLU A 222 -8.23 24.80 5.45
N VAL A 223 -7.65 24.50 4.29
CA VAL A 223 -7.00 25.51 3.44
C VAL A 223 -8.00 26.54 2.93
N VAL A 224 -9.17 26.12 2.47
CA VAL A 224 -10.23 27.04 2.02
C VAL A 224 -10.73 27.90 3.19
N GLY A 225 -10.92 27.32 4.38
CA GLY A 225 -11.35 28.04 5.59
C GLY A 225 -10.32 29.07 6.05
N LEU A 226 -9.04 28.69 6.09
CA LEU A 226 -7.93 29.57 6.45
C LEU A 226 -7.75 30.71 5.44
N LEU A 227 -8.06 30.49 4.15
CA LEU A 227 -8.06 31.54 3.13
C LEU A 227 -9.32 32.41 3.16
N GLN A 228 -10.46 31.87 3.53
CA GLN A 228 -11.72 32.63 3.59
C GLN A 228 -11.76 33.59 4.78
N GLN A 229 -11.08 33.28 5.89
CA GLN A 229 -10.96 34.16 7.06
C GLN A 229 -10.32 35.54 6.74
N PRO A 230 -9.15 35.65 6.08
CA PRO A 230 -8.60 36.95 5.69
C PRO A 230 -9.42 37.62 4.57
N VAL A 231 -9.95 36.87 3.59
CA VAL A 231 -10.77 37.44 2.51
C VAL A 231 -12.02 38.12 3.06
N SER A 232 -12.74 37.47 3.97
CA SER A 232 -13.92 38.06 4.62
C SER A 232 -13.57 39.29 5.47
N SER A 233 -12.41 39.30 6.13
CA SER A 233 -11.91 40.46 6.87
C SER A 233 -11.61 41.65 5.95
N LEU A 234 -11.07 41.39 4.75
CA LEU A 234 -10.81 42.43 3.75
C LEU A 234 -12.11 42.98 3.16
N VAL A 235 -13.06 42.12 2.79
CA VAL A 235 -14.37 42.55 2.29
C VAL A 235 -15.09 43.39 3.34
N ARG A 236 -15.11 42.93 4.59
CA ARG A 236 -15.72 43.69 5.69
C ARG A 236 -15.03 45.03 5.93
N SER A 237 -13.70 45.09 5.79
CA SER A 237 -12.96 46.35 5.90
C SER A 237 -13.34 47.31 4.78
N LEU A 238 -13.52 46.83 3.54
CA LEU A 238 -13.94 47.64 2.40
C LEU A 238 -15.39 48.12 2.53
N GLU A 239 -16.31 47.29 3.04
CA GLU A 239 -17.71 47.65 3.28
C GLU A 239 -17.89 48.63 4.45
N ASN A 240 -17.02 48.54 5.46
CA ASN A 240 -17.05 49.43 6.62
C ASN A 240 -16.62 50.87 6.29
N ILE A 241 -15.80 51.10 5.26
CA ILE A 241 -15.32 52.46 4.92
C ILE A 241 -16.46 53.42 4.55
N PRO A 242 -17.35 53.11 3.58
CA PRO A 242 -18.44 54.01 3.22
C PRO A 242 -19.53 54.09 4.31
N SER A 243 -19.83 52.99 5.01
CA SER A 243 -20.83 52.99 6.09
C SER A 243 -20.39 53.83 7.29
N ARG A 244 -19.11 53.78 7.67
CA ARG A 244 -18.56 54.65 8.71
C ARG A 244 -18.61 56.13 8.35
N LEU A 245 -18.45 56.48 7.08
CA LEU A 245 -18.61 57.88 6.63
C LEU A 245 -20.06 58.35 6.78
N VAL A 246 -21.03 57.51 6.45
CA VAL A 246 -22.45 57.81 6.63
C VAL A 246 -22.78 57.95 8.12
N ASP A 247 -22.32 57.03 8.97
CA ASP A 247 -22.52 57.08 10.43
C ASP A 247 -22.01 58.39 11.04
N VAL A 248 -20.82 58.86 10.63
CA VAL A 248 -20.22 60.10 11.16
C VAL A 248 -20.99 61.33 10.70
N LEU A 249 -21.51 61.34 9.46
CA LEU A 249 -22.33 62.43 8.95
C LEU A 249 -23.67 62.50 9.69
N GLU A 250 -24.33 61.36 9.93
CA GLU A 250 -25.56 61.29 10.72
C GLU A 250 -25.31 61.77 12.15
N GLN A 251 -24.24 61.30 12.79
CA GLN A 251 -23.89 61.68 14.16
C GLN A 251 -23.61 63.18 14.30
N LYS A 252 -22.99 63.81 13.29
CA LYS A 252 -22.75 65.26 13.28
C LYS A 252 -23.99 66.07 12.91
N SER A 253 -24.94 65.50 12.16
CA SER A 253 -26.23 66.15 11.84
C SER A 253 -27.21 66.18 13.01
N ALA A 254 -27.06 65.27 13.97
CA ALA A 254 -27.88 65.18 15.17
C ALA A 254 -27.38 66.06 16.35
N GLN A 255 -26.23 66.72 16.18
CA GLN A 255 -25.62 67.66 17.14
C GLN A 255 -25.92 69.11 16.74
#